data_AF-A0A1F8B5Q5-F1
#
_entry.id   AF-A0A1F8B5Q5-F1
#
_cell.length_a   1.000
_cell.length_b   1.000
_cell.length_c   1.000
_cell.angle_alpha   90.00
_cell.angle_beta   90.00
_cell.angle_gamma   90.00
#
_symmetry.space_group_name_H-M   'P 1'
#
loop_
_entity.id
_entity.type
_entity.pdbx_description
1 polymer ?
#
loop_
_entity_poly.entity_id
_entity_poly.type
_entity_poly.pdbx_seq_one_letter_code
_entity_poly.pdbx_strand_id
1 'polypeptide(L)'
;MKQKETFKTLLAGFALILIVLPPLALLNSFLTKALNNAGWYRPIQKYIVPWQARLVAATIAPLGIEAKVTSDPKAAFYMVKEGAAMPVDLSWNCLGWQSILLLVISLVAGLRGNYTNLSRVKCVLFGLLGILLINVFRMAFIATGIYYINSLFGMIVHDYFAAFLTILWLGGFWWFSYSFILEPQGQGS
;
A
#
# COMPACT_ATOMS: atom_id res chain seq x y z
N MET A 1 31.90 19.68 -1.66
CA MET A 1 31.26 19.71 -0.31
C MET A 1 29.78 19.34 -0.34
N LYS A 2 28.94 19.90 -1.24
CA LYS A 2 27.50 19.55 -1.37
C LYS A 2 27.22 18.04 -1.48
N GLN A 3 27.96 17.29 -2.30
CA GLN A 3 27.74 15.84 -2.46
C GLN A 3 27.94 15.02 -1.17
N LYS A 4 28.89 15.41 -0.29
CA LYS A 4 29.11 14.71 0.98
C LYS A 4 27.97 14.96 1.95
N GLU A 5 27.42 16.17 1.97
CA GLU A 5 26.25 16.49 2.79
C GLU A 5 24.98 15.81 2.27
N THR A 6 24.75 15.82 0.95
CA THR A 6 23.64 15.06 0.33
C THR A 6 23.73 13.57 0.64
N PHE A 7 24.92 12.98 0.55
CA PHE A 7 25.13 11.56 0.91
C PHE A 7 24.82 11.28 2.38
N LYS A 8 25.29 12.13 3.30
CA LYS A 8 24.99 11.99 4.74
C LYS A 8 23.49 12.11 5.02
N THR A 9 22.79 13.05 4.38
CA THR A 9 21.35 13.22 4.56
C THR A 9 20.58 12.01 4.03
N LEU A 10 20.95 11.48 2.86
CA LEU A 10 20.34 10.27 2.31
C LEU A 10 20.59 9.06 3.21
N LEU A 11 21.83 8.89 3.70
CA LEU A 11 22.20 7.80 4.59
C LEU A 11 21.45 7.90 5.93
N ALA A 12 21.35 9.09 6.51
CA ALA A 12 20.61 9.33 7.74
C ALA A 12 19.10 9.05 7.57
N GLY A 13 18.51 9.48 6.45
CA GLY A 13 17.12 9.16 6.12
C GLY A 13 16.90 7.66 5.97
N PHE A 14 17.81 6.97 5.28
CA PHE A 14 17.75 5.52 5.11
C PHE A 14 17.87 4.78 6.46
N ALA A 15 18.81 5.19 7.30
CA ALA A 15 19.00 4.64 8.63
C ALA A 15 17.77 4.84 9.52
N LEU A 16 17.15 6.03 9.48
CA LEU A 16 15.91 6.31 10.21
C LEU A 16 14.77 5.37 9.77
N ILE A 17 14.60 5.18 8.46
CA ILE A 17 13.60 4.25 7.92
C ILE A 17 13.86 2.85 8.45
N LEU A 18 15.10 2.35 8.36
CA LEU A 18 15.46 1.00 8.84
C LEU A 18 15.17 0.81 10.34
N ILE A 19 15.38 1.84 11.17
CA ILE A 19 15.09 1.80 12.61
C ILE A 19 13.58 1.75 12.89
N VAL A 20 12.78 2.45 12.07
CA VAL A 20 11.32 2.57 12.26
C VAL A 20 10.56 1.36 11.69
N LEU A 21 11.13 0.64 10.72
CA LEU A 21 10.48 -0.52 10.09
C LEU A 21 10.07 -1.63 11.09
N PRO A 22 10.94 -2.14 11.99
CA PRO A 22 10.58 -3.24 12.89
C PRO A 22 9.45 -2.90 13.88
N PRO A 23 9.45 -1.73 14.56
CA PRO A 23 8.32 -1.33 15.41
C PRO A 23 7.00 -1.21 14.66
N LEU A 24 7.02 -0.69 13.42
CA LEU A 24 5.82 -0.62 12.59
C LEU A 24 5.29 -2.01 12.21
N ALA A 25 6.18 -2.95 11.87
CA ALA A 25 5.81 -4.33 11.58
C ALA A 25 5.21 -5.05 12.80
N LEU A 26 5.77 -4.80 14.00
CA LEU A 26 5.23 -5.32 15.26
C LEU A 26 3.83 -4.80 15.56
N LEU A 27 3.62 -3.48 15.45
CA LEU A 27 2.31 -2.86 15.62
C LEU A 27 1.29 -3.44 14.63
N ASN A 28 1.68 -3.62 13.36
CA ASN A 28 0.82 -4.23 12.35
C ASN A 28 0.37 -5.63 12.78
N SER A 29 1.31 -6.46 13.24
CA SER A 29 1.00 -7.83 13.68
C SER A 29 0.04 -7.86 14.87
N PHE A 30 0.20 -6.93 15.82
CA PHE A 30 -0.66 -6.82 17.00
C PHE A 30 -2.08 -6.38 16.62
N LEU A 31 -2.20 -5.30 15.84
CA LEU A 31 -3.49 -4.80 15.37
C LEU A 31 -4.21 -5.84 14.51
N THR A 32 -3.49 -6.50 13.60
CA THR A 32 -4.07 -7.56 12.74
C THR A 32 -4.63 -8.69 13.59
N LYS A 33 -3.91 -9.14 14.63
CA LYS A 33 -4.42 -10.15 15.57
C LYS A 33 -5.65 -9.66 16.33
N ALA A 34 -5.67 -8.42 16.79
CA ALA A 34 -6.83 -7.84 17.48
C ALA A 34 -8.07 -7.80 16.58
N LEU A 35 -7.93 -7.32 15.34
CA LEU A 35 -9.03 -7.28 14.37
C LEU A 35 -9.51 -8.68 13.95
N ASN A 36 -8.58 -9.64 13.81
CA ASN A 36 -8.91 -11.02 13.52
C ASN A 36 -9.75 -11.65 14.64
N ASN A 37 -9.39 -11.42 15.90
CA ASN A 37 -10.16 -11.89 17.05
C ASN A 37 -11.57 -11.27 17.12
N ALA A 38 -11.73 -10.02 16.66
CA ALA A 38 -13.04 -9.38 16.58
C ALA A 38 -13.92 -9.88 15.42
N GLY A 39 -13.35 -10.60 14.45
CA GLY A 39 -14.07 -11.15 13.29
C GLY A 39 -14.49 -10.12 12.23
N TRP A 40 -14.06 -8.86 12.37
CA TRP A 40 -14.47 -7.74 11.49
C TRP A 40 -13.90 -7.84 10.08
N TYR A 41 -12.92 -8.72 9.86
CA TYR A 41 -12.32 -8.95 8.55
C TYR A 41 -13.22 -9.76 7.59
N ARG A 42 -14.20 -10.51 8.09
CA ARG A 42 -15.04 -11.40 7.27
C ARG A 42 -15.76 -10.70 6.11
N PRO A 43 -16.46 -9.57 6.28
CA PRO A 43 -17.08 -8.86 5.16
C PRO A 43 -16.05 -8.32 4.17
N ILE A 44 -14.90 -7.85 4.68
CA ILE A 44 -13.81 -7.33 3.86
C ILE A 44 -13.23 -8.45 2.98
N GLN A 45 -12.97 -9.61 3.56
CA GLN A 45 -12.49 -10.81 2.87
C GLN A 45 -13.49 -11.30 1.80
N LYS A 46 -14.80 -11.19 2.08
CA LYS A 46 -15.84 -11.69 1.17
C LYS A 46 -16.08 -10.77 -0.03
N TYR A 47 -16.08 -9.45 0.17
CA TYR A 47 -16.51 -8.50 -0.86
C TYR A 47 -15.37 -7.70 -1.48
N ILE A 48 -14.39 -7.28 -0.69
CA ILE A 48 -13.34 -6.35 -1.15
C ILE A 48 -12.15 -7.12 -1.73
N VAL A 49 -11.72 -8.21 -1.07
CA VAL A 49 -10.57 -9.01 -1.51
C VAL A 49 -10.73 -9.56 -2.94
N PRO A 50 -11.87 -10.15 -3.36
CA PRO A 50 -12.01 -10.67 -4.72
C PRO A 50 -11.93 -9.57 -5.78
N TRP A 51 -12.41 -8.36 -5.44
CA TRP A 51 -12.31 -7.22 -6.34
C TRP A 51 -10.86 -6.76 -6.49
N GLN A 52 -10.10 -6.65 -5.40
CA GLN A 52 -8.67 -6.33 -5.48
C GLN A 52 -7.86 -7.42 -6.18
N ALA A 53 -8.20 -8.70 -5.98
CA ALA A 53 -7.56 -9.81 -6.68
C ALA A 53 -7.68 -9.71 -8.20
N ARG A 54 -8.86 -9.28 -8.70
CA ARG A 54 -9.06 -9.01 -10.15
C ARG A 54 -8.18 -7.86 -10.65
N LEU A 55 -8.04 -6.79 -9.86
CA LEU A 55 -7.16 -5.68 -10.23
C LEU A 55 -5.70 -6.12 -10.31
N VAL A 56 -5.24 -6.92 -9.34
CA VAL A 56 -3.88 -7.47 -9.33
C VAL A 56 -3.64 -8.43 -10.50
N ALA A 57 -4.59 -9.32 -10.77
CA ALA A 57 -4.53 -10.23 -11.91
C ALA A 57 -4.47 -9.46 -13.24
N ALA A 58 -5.26 -8.39 -13.37
CA ALA A 58 -5.26 -7.54 -14.56
C ALA A 58 -3.97 -6.74 -14.72
N THR A 59 -3.32 -6.30 -13.64
CA THR A 59 -2.06 -5.55 -13.72
C THR A 59 -0.85 -6.42 -14.04
N ILE A 60 -0.86 -7.71 -13.70
CA ILE A 60 0.24 -8.64 -14.05
C ILE A 60 0.06 -9.29 -15.42
N ALA A 61 -1.14 -9.30 -16.00
CA ALA A 61 -1.41 -9.90 -17.32
C ALA A 61 -0.53 -9.34 -18.46
N PRO A 62 -0.24 -8.01 -18.55
CA PRO A 62 0.67 -7.47 -19.57
C PRO A 62 2.11 -7.98 -19.47
N LEU A 63 2.50 -8.57 -18.34
CA LEU A 63 3.84 -9.14 -18.11
C LEU A 63 3.96 -10.59 -18.62
N GLY A 64 2.95 -11.09 -19.35
CA GLY A 64 2.90 -12.47 -19.84
C GLY A 64 2.52 -13.49 -18.76
N ILE A 65 2.05 -13.03 -17.59
CA ILE A 65 1.64 -13.91 -16.50
C ILE A 65 0.15 -14.22 -16.67
N GLU A 66 -0.16 -15.48 -16.98
CA GLU A 66 -1.55 -15.95 -17.00
C GLU A 66 -2.09 -16.06 -15.57
N ALA A 67 -3.06 -15.20 -15.24
CA ALA A 67 -3.73 -15.18 -13.94
C ALA A 67 -5.22 -15.50 -14.09
N LYS A 68 -5.69 -16.53 -13.37
CA LYS A 68 -7.09 -16.94 -13.33
C LYS A 68 -7.67 -16.66 -11.95
N VAL A 69 -8.58 -15.69 -11.88
CA VAL A 69 -9.32 -15.37 -10.66
C VAL A 69 -10.29 -16.50 -10.35
N THR A 70 -10.34 -16.91 -9.08
CA THR A 70 -11.18 -18.01 -8.63
C THR A 70 -12.11 -17.53 -7.50
N SER A 71 -13.15 -18.30 -7.25
CA SER A 71 -14.02 -18.15 -6.07
C SER A 71 -13.61 -19.10 -4.93
N ASP A 72 -12.49 -19.81 -5.08
CA ASP A 72 -11.95 -20.75 -4.11
C ASP A 72 -11.61 -20.02 -2.79
N PRO A 73 -12.10 -20.49 -1.63
CA PRO A 73 -11.73 -19.90 -0.34
C PRO A 73 -10.25 -20.01 0.01
N LYS A 74 -9.45 -20.84 -0.69
CA LYS A 74 -8.03 -21.06 -0.43
C LYS A 74 -7.08 -20.23 -1.30
N ALA A 75 -7.57 -19.59 -2.35
CA ALA A 75 -6.76 -18.78 -3.25
C ALA A 75 -7.60 -17.65 -3.84
N ALA A 76 -7.04 -16.44 -3.90
CA ALA A 76 -7.73 -15.32 -4.53
C ALA A 76 -7.62 -15.39 -6.06
N PHE A 77 -6.49 -15.87 -6.57
CA PHE A 77 -6.28 -16.20 -7.98
C PHE A 77 -5.15 -17.23 -8.13
N TYR A 78 -5.09 -17.87 -9.29
CA TYR A 78 -4.03 -18.79 -9.67
C TYR A 78 -3.17 -18.18 -10.77
N MET A 79 -1.85 -18.26 -10.65
CA MET A 79 -0.92 -17.98 -11.74
C MET A 79 -0.54 -19.29 -12.42
N VAL A 80 -0.40 -19.31 -13.76
CA VAL A 80 0.02 -20.51 -14.48
C VAL A 80 1.48 -20.38 -14.88
N LYS A 81 2.33 -21.29 -14.39
CA LYS A 81 3.75 -21.39 -14.75
C LYS A 81 4.04 -22.81 -15.23
N GLU A 82 4.51 -22.96 -16.47
CA GLU A 82 4.89 -24.27 -17.05
C GLU A 82 3.77 -25.34 -16.95
N GLY A 83 2.50 -24.91 -17.06
CA GLY A 83 1.33 -25.78 -16.94
C GLY A 83 0.91 -26.10 -15.49
N ALA A 84 1.66 -25.67 -14.48
CA ALA A 84 1.29 -25.78 -13.07
C ALA A 84 0.55 -24.52 -12.58
N ALA A 85 -0.54 -24.72 -11.84
CA ALA A 85 -1.27 -23.64 -11.19
C ALA A 85 -0.65 -23.32 -9.82
N MET A 86 -0.21 -22.08 -9.64
CA MET A 86 0.34 -21.55 -8.39
C MET A 86 -0.72 -20.71 -7.68
N PRO A 87 -1.21 -21.13 -6.50
CA PRO A 87 -2.20 -20.36 -5.75
C PRO A 87 -1.58 -19.08 -5.18
N VAL A 88 -2.28 -17.97 -5.33
CA VAL A 88 -1.98 -16.73 -4.61
C VAL A 88 -3.11 -16.48 -3.63
N ASP A 89 -2.79 -16.62 -2.34
CA ASP A 89 -3.69 -16.24 -1.27
C ASP A 89 -3.59 -14.72 -1.03
N LEU A 90 -4.73 -14.04 -1.00
CA LEU A 90 -4.82 -12.64 -0.58
C LEU A 90 -5.65 -12.59 0.71
N SER A 91 -5.00 -12.16 1.77
CA SER A 91 -5.68 -11.83 3.01
C SER A 91 -6.18 -10.38 2.98
N TRP A 92 -7.23 -10.08 3.74
CA TRP A 92 -7.68 -8.71 4.02
C TRP A 92 -6.55 -7.81 4.54
N ASN A 93 -5.51 -8.36 5.16
CA ASN A 93 -4.36 -7.59 5.60
C ASN A 93 -3.57 -6.99 4.40
N CYS A 94 -3.57 -7.67 3.26
CA CYS A 94 -2.93 -7.23 2.03
C CYS A 94 -3.63 -6.03 1.37
N LEU A 95 -4.85 -5.69 1.81
CA LEU A 95 -5.59 -4.52 1.29
C LEU A 95 -4.94 -3.19 1.68
N GLY A 96 -4.00 -3.20 2.65
CA GLY A 96 -3.36 -1.98 3.14
C GLY A 96 -4.26 -1.15 4.05
N TRP A 97 -5.13 -1.79 4.82
CA TRP A 97 -6.00 -1.13 5.79
C TRP A 97 -5.20 -0.26 6.79
N GLN A 98 -3.98 -0.67 7.15
CA GLN A 98 -3.07 0.14 7.95
C GLN A 98 -2.71 1.45 7.26
N SER A 99 -2.41 1.42 5.95
CA SER A 99 -2.11 2.63 5.18
C SER A 99 -3.31 3.58 5.14
N ILE A 100 -4.54 3.03 5.09
CA ILE A 100 -5.78 3.83 5.19
C ILE A 100 -5.87 4.49 6.56
N LEU A 101 -5.64 3.74 7.64
CA LEU A 101 -5.65 4.28 9.00
C LEU A 101 -4.62 5.40 9.17
N LEU A 102 -3.39 5.19 8.71
CA LEU A 102 -2.33 6.20 8.74
C LEU A 102 -2.69 7.44 7.93
N LEU A 103 -3.29 7.27 6.75
CA LEU A 103 -3.77 8.41 5.96
C LEU A 103 -4.84 9.19 6.71
N VAL A 104 -5.84 8.52 7.29
CA VAL A 104 -6.90 9.18 8.09
C VAL A 104 -6.30 9.99 9.23
N ILE A 105 -5.39 9.41 10.00
CA ILE A 105 -4.68 10.10 11.09
C ILE A 105 -3.91 11.31 10.55
N SER A 106 -3.20 11.12 9.43
CA SER A 106 -2.42 12.20 8.81
C SER A 106 -3.32 13.33 8.30
N LEU A 107 -4.47 13.02 7.70
CA LEU A 107 -5.43 14.01 7.17
C LEU A 107 -5.99 14.87 8.31
N VAL A 108 -6.32 14.26 9.46
CA VAL A 108 -6.77 14.98 10.67
C VAL A 108 -5.71 15.95 11.18
N ALA A 109 -4.43 15.63 11.01
CA ALA A 109 -3.34 16.53 11.41
C ALA A 109 -3.05 17.60 10.34
N GLY A 110 -2.93 17.23 9.06
CA GLY A 110 -2.49 18.13 8.00
C GLY A 110 -3.57 19.03 7.42
N LEU A 111 -4.86 18.68 7.53
CA LEU A 111 -5.97 19.51 7.06
C LEU A 111 -6.44 20.56 8.10
N ARG A 112 -5.73 20.71 9.23
CA ARG A 112 -6.05 21.70 10.28
C ARG A 112 -5.91 23.17 9.84
N GLY A 113 -5.31 23.43 8.68
CA GLY A 113 -5.19 24.78 8.11
C GLY A 113 -6.49 25.32 7.50
N ASN A 114 -6.50 26.64 7.25
CA ASN A 114 -7.59 27.34 6.54
C ASN A 114 -7.52 27.08 5.03
N TYR A 115 -8.02 25.92 4.61
CA TYR A 115 -8.09 25.49 3.21
C TYR A 115 -9.53 25.49 2.70
N THR A 116 -9.70 25.65 1.38
CA THR A 116 -11.03 25.56 0.77
C THR A 116 -11.64 24.16 0.92
N ASN A 117 -12.97 24.07 1.04
CA ASN A 117 -13.64 22.76 1.18
C ASN A 117 -13.41 21.87 -0.04
N LEU A 118 -13.34 22.47 -1.23
CA LEU A 118 -13.07 21.74 -2.48
C LEU A 118 -11.65 21.16 -2.51
N SER A 119 -10.63 21.91 -2.08
CA SER A 119 -9.24 21.42 -2.03
C SER A 119 -9.06 20.31 -1.01
N ARG A 120 -9.76 20.38 0.14
CA ARG A 120 -9.81 19.30 1.13
C ARG A 120 -10.36 18.01 0.54
N VAL A 121 -11.49 18.06 -0.19
CA VAL A 121 -12.07 16.85 -0.80
C VAL A 121 -11.14 16.27 -1.87
N LYS A 122 -10.55 17.10 -2.73
CA LYS A 122 -9.55 16.66 -3.73
C LYS A 122 -8.37 15.96 -3.05
N CYS A 123 -7.86 16.52 -1.95
CA CYS A 123 -6.76 15.95 -1.18
C CYS A 123 -7.11 14.57 -0.60
N VAL A 124 -8.30 14.43 0.00
CA VAL A 124 -8.78 13.14 0.54
C VAL A 124 -8.91 12.09 -0.57
N LEU A 125 -9.56 12.44 -1.69
CA LEU A 125 -9.74 11.53 -2.81
C LEU A 125 -8.41 11.10 -3.43
N PHE A 126 -7.47 12.04 -3.60
CA PHE A 126 -6.13 11.74 -4.08
C PHE A 126 -5.40 10.77 -3.15
N GLY A 127 -5.48 11.00 -1.82
CA GLY A 127 -4.91 10.11 -0.82
C GLY A 127 -5.47 8.68 -0.91
N LEU A 128 -6.80 8.55 -0.97
CA LEU A 128 -7.46 7.24 -1.04
C LEU A 128 -7.13 6.49 -2.34
N LEU A 129 -7.17 7.18 -3.49
CA LEU A 129 -6.84 6.58 -4.78
C LEU A 129 -5.38 6.14 -4.85
N GLY A 130 -4.46 6.92 -4.31
CA GLY A 130 -3.07 6.54 -4.31
C GLY A 130 -2.74 5.40 -3.35
N ILE A 131 -3.44 5.28 -2.21
CA ILE A 131 -3.36 4.07 -1.38
C ILE A 131 -3.80 2.84 -2.17
N LEU A 132 -4.94 2.92 -2.86
CA LEU A 132 -5.43 1.82 -3.68
C LEU A 132 -4.39 1.43 -4.74
N LEU A 133 -3.87 2.40 -5.49
CA LEU A 133 -2.87 2.18 -6.54
C LEU A 133 -1.59 1.55 -5.99
N ILE A 134 -1.05 2.06 -4.88
CA ILE A 134 0.18 1.53 -4.29
C ILE A 134 -0.01 0.14 -3.73
N ASN A 135 -1.17 -0.18 -3.14
CA ASN A 135 -1.43 -1.53 -2.67
C ASN A 135 -1.59 -2.51 -3.84
N VAL A 136 -2.30 -2.12 -4.91
CA VAL A 136 -2.41 -2.94 -6.13
C VAL A 136 -1.03 -3.15 -6.75
N PHE A 137 -0.23 -2.10 -6.89
CA PHE A 137 1.14 -2.18 -7.39
C PHE A 137 2.00 -3.10 -6.52
N ARG A 138 1.94 -2.95 -5.18
CA ARG A 138 2.69 -3.79 -4.24
C ARG A 138 2.35 -5.26 -4.43
N MET A 139 1.06 -5.60 -4.46
CA MET A 139 0.60 -6.98 -4.61
C MET A 139 1.00 -7.55 -5.98
N ALA A 140 0.87 -6.76 -7.05
CA ALA A 140 1.30 -7.15 -8.39
C ALA A 140 2.81 -7.39 -8.46
N PHE A 141 3.62 -6.53 -7.83
CA PHE A 141 5.07 -6.67 -7.75
C PHE A 141 5.47 -7.93 -6.99
N ILE A 142 4.85 -8.21 -5.85
CA ILE A 142 5.10 -9.43 -5.06
C ILE A 142 4.70 -10.68 -5.86
N ALA A 143 3.51 -10.68 -6.47
CA ALA A 143 3.02 -11.81 -7.28
C ALA A 143 3.96 -12.10 -8.46
N THR A 144 4.41 -11.05 -9.14
CA THR A 144 5.40 -11.13 -10.23
C THR A 144 6.73 -11.69 -9.72
N GLY A 145 7.21 -11.22 -8.57
CA GLY A 145 8.44 -11.71 -7.96
C GLY A 145 8.35 -13.19 -7.56
N ILE A 146 7.21 -13.63 -7.04
CA ILE A 146 6.95 -15.05 -6.75
C ILE A 146 6.99 -15.88 -8.04
N TYR A 147 6.38 -15.38 -9.11
CA TYR A 147 6.35 -16.06 -10.40
C TYR A 147 7.74 -16.28 -11.00
N TYR A 148 8.58 -15.23 -11.00
CA TYR A 148 9.90 -15.29 -11.64
C TYR A 148 11.02 -15.82 -10.74
N ILE A 149 10.97 -15.57 -9.43
CA ILE A 149 12.08 -15.86 -8.50
C ILE A 149 11.73 -17.09 -7.65
N ASN A 150 10.97 -16.92 -6.57
CA ASN A 150 10.49 -17.96 -5.67
C ASN A 150 9.56 -17.39 -4.58
N SER A 151 8.97 -18.27 -3.78
CA SER A 151 8.11 -17.91 -2.64
C SER A 151 8.86 -17.22 -1.49
N LEU A 152 10.15 -17.52 -1.28
CA LEU A 152 10.97 -16.90 -0.24
C LEU A 152 11.12 -15.39 -0.47
N PHE A 153 11.36 -14.99 -1.72
CA PHE A 153 11.37 -13.59 -2.14
C PHE A 153 10.05 -12.91 -1.78
N GLY A 154 8.93 -13.55 -2.11
CA GLY A 154 7.60 -13.04 -1.80
C GLY A 154 7.42 -12.76 -0.32
N MET A 155 7.86 -13.67 0.55
CA MET A 155 7.75 -13.53 2.01
C MET A 155 8.57 -12.35 2.55
N ILE A 156 9.85 -12.26 2.19
CA ILE A 156 10.73 -11.18 2.68
C ILE A 156 10.25 -9.83 2.17
N VAL A 157 9.91 -9.73 0.89
CA VAL A 157 9.45 -8.49 0.29
C VAL A 157 8.11 -8.08 0.89
N HIS A 158 7.18 -9.01 1.10
CA HIS A 158 5.86 -8.70 1.66
C HIS A 158 5.92 -7.90 2.97
N ASP A 159 6.79 -8.31 3.91
CA ASP A 159 6.80 -7.74 5.26
C ASP A 159 7.47 -6.36 5.35
N TYR A 160 8.53 -6.13 4.58
CA TYR A 160 9.27 -4.85 4.62
C TYR A 160 8.84 -3.85 3.55
N PHE A 161 8.46 -4.33 2.36
CA PHE A 161 8.13 -3.48 1.22
C PHE A 161 6.84 -2.69 1.45
N ALA A 162 5.87 -3.27 2.18
CA ALA A 162 4.63 -2.61 2.53
C ALA A 162 4.85 -1.33 3.36
N ALA A 163 5.68 -1.41 4.39
CA ALA A 163 5.98 -0.28 5.26
C ALA A 163 6.83 0.77 4.52
N PHE A 164 7.84 0.33 3.76
CA PHE A 164 8.65 1.24 2.93
C PHE A 164 7.80 2.05 1.93
N LEU A 165 6.95 1.38 1.15
CA LEU A 165 6.06 2.05 0.19
C LEU A 165 5.08 3.00 0.87
N THR A 166 4.57 2.66 2.06
CA THR A 166 3.63 3.51 2.79
C THR A 166 4.29 4.81 3.25
N ILE A 167 5.53 4.75 3.76
CA ILE A 167 6.28 5.95 4.17
C ILE A 167 6.55 6.83 2.96
N LEU A 168 7.04 6.25 1.87
CA LEU A 168 7.35 6.97 0.63
C LEU A 168 6.09 7.63 0.06
N TRP A 169 4.96 6.90 0.06
CA TRP A 169 3.67 7.41 -0.36
C TRP A 169 3.21 8.59 0.50
N LEU A 170 3.18 8.44 1.82
CA LEU A 170 2.69 9.51 2.71
C LEU A 170 3.56 10.76 2.61
N GLY A 171 4.87 10.61 2.52
CA GLY A 171 5.79 11.73 2.29
C GLY A 171 5.52 12.44 0.96
N GLY A 172 5.43 11.68 -0.14
CA GLY A 172 5.13 12.22 -1.47
C GLY A 172 3.74 12.83 -1.57
N PHE A 173 2.74 12.17 -0.96
CA PHE A 173 1.35 12.62 -0.87
C PHE A 173 1.26 14.01 -0.22
N TRP A 174 1.88 14.20 0.94
CA TRP A 174 1.83 15.50 1.62
C TRP A 174 2.61 16.57 0.86
N TRP A 175 3.80 16.25 0.36
CA TRP A 175 4.57 17.17 -0.46
C TRP A 175 3.78 17.64 -1.68
N PHE A 176 3.15 16.71 -2.41
CA PHE A 176 2.32 17.04 -3.57
C PHE A 176 1.05 17.80 -3.17
N SER A 177 0.40 17.39 -2.08
CA SER A 177 -0.84 18.02 -1.61
C SER A 177 -0.62 19.47 -1.20
N TYR A 178 0.45 19.79 -0.47
CA TYR A 178 0.78 21.17 -0.12
C TYR A 178 1.25 22.01 -1.31
N SER A 179 1.88 21.37 -2.31
CA SER A 179 2.43 22.11 -3.45
C SER A 179 1.40 22.38 -4.54
N PHE A 180 0.42 21.49 -4.74
CA PHE A 180 -0.46 21.51 -5.92
C PHE A 180 -1.96 21.35 -5.63
N ILE A 181 -2.37 20.80 -4.47
CA ILE A 181 -3.79 20.49 -4.21
C ILE A 181 -4.42 21.49 -3.24
N LEU A 182 -3.72 21.81 -2.15
CA LEU A 182 -4.27 22.58 -1.03
C LEU A 182 -4.20 24.07 -1.31
N GLU A 183 -5.36 24.65 -1.61
CA GLU A 183 -5.53 26.09 -1.80
C GLU A 183 -5.98 26.78 -0.49
N PRO A 184 -5.29 27.84 -0.04
CA PRO A 184 -5.71 28.63 1.12
C PRO A 184 -7.06 29.33 0.89
N GLN A 185 -7.88 29.43 1.94
CA GLN A 185 -9.08 30.27 1.90
C GLN A 185 -8.67 31.75 1.78
N GLY A 186 -8.87 32.33 0.60
CA GLY A 186 -8.59 33.76 0.32
C GLY A 186 -7.82 34.04 -0.99
N GLN A 187 -7.34 33.02 -1.71
CA GLN A 187 -6.67 33.18 -3.01
C GLN A 187 -7.61 33.02 -4.22
N GLY A 188 -8.91 33.24 -4.03
CA GLY A 188 -9.89 33.35 -5.11
C GLY A 188 -10.52 34.74 -5.09
N SER A 189 -9.87 35.68 -5.76
CA SER A 189 -10.50 36.89 -6.30
C SER A 189 -10.72 36.70 -7.78
#